data_AF-A0A447P5F1-F1
#
_entry.id   AF-A0A447P5F1-F1
#
_cell.length_a   1.000
_cell.length_b   1.000
_cell.length_c   1.000
_cell.angle_alpha   90.00
_cell.angle_beta   90.00
_cell.angle_gamma   90.00
#
_symmetry.space_group_name_H-M   'P 1'
#
loop_
_entity.id
_entity.type
_entity.pdbx_description
1 polymer ?
#
loop_
_entity_poly.entity_id
_entity_poly.type
_entity_poly.pdbx_seq_one_letter_code
_entity_poly.pdbx_strand_id
1 'polypeptide(L)'
;MKNCAKRICTTKSVQAFTVFLPVRSVGVMGDGRKYDWVVSLRAVETIDFMTAHWAHLPYDFLGRVSNRIINEVNGISRVVYDISGKPPATIEWNKPIILPVFS
;
A
#
# COMPACT_ATOMS: atom_id res chain seq x y z
N MET A 1 -5.86 1.28 12.41
CA MET A 1 -4.70 1.90 11.72
C MET A 1 -4.69 3.44 11.65
N LYS A 2 -5.64 4.16 12.29
CA LYS A 2 -5.78 5.63 12.27
C LYS A 2 -4.52 6.44 12.66
N ASN A 3 -3.64 5.89 13.51
CA ASN A 3 -2.45 6.60 14.00
C ASN A 3 -1.21 6.52 13.09
N CYS A 4 -1.15 5.57 12.14
CA CYS A 4 0.04 5.44 11.27
C CYS A 4 0.06 6.48 10.14
N ALA A 5 -1.10 6.76 9.52
CA ALA A 5 -1.20 7.76 8.45
C ALA A 5 -1.03 9.20 8.96
N LYS A 6 -1.49 9.47 10.19
CA LYS A 6 -1.40 10.80 10.81
C LYS A 6 0.04 11.28 11.02
N ARG A 7 1.01 10.36 11.07
CA ARG A 7 2.46 10.66 11.16
C ARG A 7 3.14 10.91 9.80
N ILE A 8 2.49 10.57 8.68
CA ILE A 8 3.04 10.76 7.34
C ILE A 8 2.60 12.11 6.74
N CYS A 9 1.38 12.56 7.06
CA CYS A 9 0.74 13.70 6.41
C CYS A 9 1.07 15.09 7.02
N THR A 10 2.12 15.26 7.82
CA THR A 10 2.27 16.49 8.62
C THR A 10 2.79 17.73 7.90
N THR A 11 3.40 17.65 6.70
CA THR A 11 3.98 18.86 6.07
C THR A 11 4.16 18.85 4.54
N LYS A 12 3.70 17.82 3.81
CA LYS A 12 3.78 17.78 2.33
C LYS A 12 2.50 17.17 1.74
N SER A 13 2.16 17.52 0.51
CA SER A 13 1.08 16.95 -0.33
C SER A 13 1.33 15.47 -0.63
N VAL A 14 1.26 14.63 0.41
CA VAL A 14 1.43 13.18 0.33
C VAL A 14 0.06 12.53 0.19
N GLN A 15 -0.21 11.92 -0.96
CA GLN A 15 -1.39 11.08 -1.15
C GLN A 15 -0.98 9.62 -0.92
N ALA A 16 -1.75 8.88 -0.11
CA ALA A 16 -1.49 7.48 0.18
C ALA A 16 -2.77 6.64 0.19
N PHE A 17 -2.75 5.48 -0.45
CA PHE A 17 -3.86 4.54 -0.54
C PHE A 17 -3.38 3.11 -0.82
N THR A 18 -4.30 2.17 -0.90
CA THR A 18 -4.02 0.76 -1.20
C THR A 18 -4.81 0.33 -2.43
N VAL A 19 -4.15 -0.42 -3.30
CA VAL A 19 -4.71 -0.97 -4.54
C VAL A 19 -4.84 -2.48 -4.39
N PHE A 20 -6.04 -3.01 -4.58
CA PHE A 20 -6.25 -4.44 -4.68
C PHE A 20 -5.74 -4.97 -6.02
N LEU A 21 -4.89 -5.99 -5.99
CA LEU A 21 -4.42 -6.67 -7.19
C LEU A 21 -5.15 -8.03 -7.29
N PRO A 22 -5.88 -8.31 -8.38
CA PRO A 22 -6.59 -9.58 -8.58
C PRO A 22 -5.62 -10.71 -8.98
N VAL A 23 -4.46 -10.78 -8.32
CA VAL A 23 -3.46 -11.83 -8.44
C VAL A 23 -3.36 -12.55 -7.10
N ARG A 24 -3.20 -13.87 -7.14
CA ARG A 24 -3.05 -14.68 -5.93
C ARG A 24 -1.58 -14.92 -5.62
N SER A 25 -1.26 -14.95 -4.33
CA SER A 25 0.05 -15.29 -3.82
C SER A 25 -0.03 -16.32 -2.71
N VAL A 26 0.98 -17.19 -2.66
CA VAL A 26 1.13 -18.18 -1.60
C VAL A 26 1.64 -17.49 -0.34
N GLY A 27 0.87 -17.62 0.74
CA GLY A 27 1.28 -17.32 2.11
C GLY A 27 1.33 -18.59 2.95
N VAL A 28 2.17 -18.58 3.98
CA VAL A 28 2.18 -19.62 5.01
C VAL A 28 1.34 -19.11 6.17
N MET A 29 0.30 -19.86 6.55
CA MET A 29 -0.49 -19.58 7.75
C MET A 29 -0.60 -20.85 8.58
N GLY A 30 0.04 -20.84 9.75
CA GLY A 30 0.25 -22.06 10.55
C GLY A 30 1.04 -23.10 9.75
N ASP A 31 0.53 -24.33 9.71
CA ASP A 31 1.16 -25.45 9.02
C ASP A 31 0.71 -25.59 7.54
N GLY A 32 -0.18 -24.72 7.07
CA GLY A 32 -0.78 -24.76 5.74
C GLY A 32 -0.29 -23.66 4.79
N ARG A 33 -0.43 -23.92 3.48
CA ARG A 33 -0.27 -22.91 2.43
C ARG A 33 -1.64 -22.37 2.04
N LYS A 34 -1.80 -21.05 2.02
CA LYS A 34 -3.02 -20.39 1.54
C LYS A 34 -2.72 -19.54 0.30
N TYR A 35 -3.63 -19.59 -0.66
CA TYR A 35 -3.58 -18.78 -1.89
C TYR A 35 -4.55 -17.61 -1.75
N ASP A 36 -4.03 -16.50 -1.24
CA ASP A 36 -4.78 -15.29 -0.96
C ASP A 36 -4.34 -14.15 -1.88
N TRP A 37 -5.05 -13.03 -1.80
CA TRP A 37 -4.86 -11.90 -2.69
C TRP A 37 -3.65 -11.04 -2.33
N VAL A 38 -3.23 -10.22 -3.29
CA VAL A 38 -2.16 -9.25 -3.12
C VAL A 38 -2.73 -7.84 -3.09
N VAL A 39 -2.15 -7.00 -2.24
CA VAL A 39 -2.43 -5.56 -2.24
C VAL A 39 -1.15 -4.77 -2.45
N SER A 40 -1.26 -3.64 -3.12
CA SER A 40 -0.17 -2.67 -3.30
C SER A 40 -0.42 -1.43 -2.46
N LEU A 41 0.56 -1.04 -1.67
CA LEU A 41 0.61 0.26 -1.02
C LEU A 41 1.11 1.29 -2.04
N ARG A 42 0.39 2.41 -2.16
CA ARG A 42 0.78 3.54 -2.99
C ARG A 42 0.89 4.77 -2.12
N ALA A 43 2.05 5.42 -2.10
CA ALA A 43 2.22 6.71 -1.48
C ALA A 43 3.08 7.58 -2.40
N VAL A 44 2.61 8.79 -2.69
CA VAL A 44 3.28 9.72 -3.60
C VAL A 44 3.39 11.10 -2.99
N GLU A 45 4.55 11.73 -3.21
CA GLU A 45 4.79 13.15 -3.00
C GLU A 45 4.53 13.86 -4.32
N THR A 46 3.40 14.58 -4.40
CA THR A 46 3.06 15.37 -5.59
C THR A 46 3.92 16.63 -5.62
N ILE A 47 4.66 16.81 -6.72
CA ILE A 47 5.43 18.03 -6.98
C ILE A 47 4.54 19.04 -7.69
N ASP A 48 3.84 18.60 -8.75
CA ASP A 48 2.93 19.39 -9.55
C ASP A 48 1.83 18.49 -10.15
N PHE A 49 0.98 19.05 -11.01
CA PHE A 49 -0.12 18.30 -11.64
C PHE A 49 0.34 17.15 -12.54
N MET A 50 1.57 17.18 -13.04
CA MET A 50 2.13 16.25 -14.01
C MET A 50 3.22 15.33 -13.45
N THR A 51 3.77 15.65 -12.28
CA THR A 51 4.95 15.00 -11.70
C THR A 51 4.72 14.62 -10.24
N ALA A 52 5.03 13.37 -9.92
CA ALA A 52 5.01 12.88 -8.54
C ALA A 52 6.10 11.83 -8.32
N HIS A 53 6.75 11.87 -7.16
CA HIS A 53 7.67 10.84 -6.72
C HIS A 53 6.96 9.89 -5.78
N TRP A 54 7.34 8.60 -5.79
CA TRP A 54 6.90 7.69 -4.75
C TRP A 54 7.56 8.11 -3.42
N ALA A 55 6.83 8.00 -2.32
CA ALA A 55 7.32 8.48 -1.03
C ALA A 55 8.39 7.52 -0.46
N HIS A 56 9.51 8.05 0.00
CA HIS A 56 10.56 7.24 0.63
C HIS A 56 10.20 6.92 2.09
N LEU A 57 9.22 6.03 2.27
CA LEU A 57 8.75 5.63 3.59
C LEU A 57 9.79 4.76 4.32
N PRO A 58 9.99 4.95 5.65
CA PRO A 58 10.91 4.14 6.42
C PRO A 58 10.59 2.64 6.32
N TYR A 59 11.60 1.79 6.15
CA TYR A 59 11.40 0.35 6.00
C TYR A 59 10.70 -0.28 7.22
N ASP A 60 11.00 0.17 8.43
CA ASP A 60 10.31 -0.29 9.64
C ASP A 60 8.83 0.09 9.67
N PHE A 61 8.48 1.22 9.06
CA PHE A 61 7.08 1.59 8.88
C PHE A 61 6.39 0.65 7.89
N LEU A 62 7.01 0.40 6.72
CA LEU A 62 6.49 -0.50 5.70
C LEU A 62 6.31 -1.93 6.25
N GLY A 63 7.30 -2.44 6.99
CA GLY A 63 7.23 -3.76 7.64
C GLY A 63 6.08 -3.85 8.63
N ARG A 64 5.88 -2.83 9.48
CA ARG A 64 4.75 -2.79 10.42
C ARG A 64 3.41 -2.75 9.71
N VAL A 65 3.25 -1.94 8.66
CA VAL A 65 2.00 -1.88 7.89
C VAL A 65 1.72 -3.21 7.20
N SER A 66 2.73 -3.79 6.55
CA SER A 66 2.62 -5.10 5.88
C SER A 66 2.15 -6.19 6.84
N ASN A 67 2.82 -6.33 8.00
CA ASN A 67 2.47 -7.33 9.01
C ASN A 67 1.04 -7.16 9.52
N ARG A 68 0.61 -5.91 9.75
CA ARG A 68 -0.76 -5.64 10.19
C ARG A 68 -1.79 -5.99 9.14
N ILE A 69 -1.57 -5.64 7.88
CA ILE A 69 -2.51 -5.98 6.79
C ILE A 69 -2.66 -7.50 6.67
N ILE A 70 -1.54 -8.24 6.63
CA ILE A 70 -1.56 -9.70 6.48
C ILE A 70 -2.26 -10.37 7.67
N ASN A 71 -2.05 -9.88 8.89
CA ASN A 71 -2.59 -10.51 10.10
C ASN A 71 -4.03 -10.05 10.43
N GLU A 72 -4.40 -8.81 10.13
CA GLU A 72 -5.71 -8.24 10.48
C GLU A 72 -6.75 -8.37 9.34
N VAL A 73 -6.33 -8.55 8.08
CA VAL A 73 -7.23 -8.63 6.92
C VAL A 73 -7.23 -10.03 6.31
N ASN A 74 -8.32 -10.77 6.54
CA ASN A 74 -8.48 -12.10 5.96
C ASN A 74 -8.54 -12.03 4.43
N GLY A 75 -7.82 -12.92 3.77
CA GLY A 75 -7.81 -13.02 2.32
C GLY A 75 -6.67 -12.27 1.66
N ILE A 76 -5.75 -11.66 2.42
CA ILE A 76 -4.51 -11.04 1.92
C ILE A 76 -3.30 -11.85 2.39
N SER A 77 -2.47 -12.33 1.46
CA SER A 77 -1.21 -13.03 1.78
C SER A 77 0.03 -12.19 1.51
N ARG A 78 -0.09 -11.10 0.76
CA ARG A 78 1.06 -10.31 0.34
C ARG A 78 0.74 -8.84 0.19
N VAL A 79 1.70 -8.03 0.63
CA VAL A 79 1.70 -6.58 0.47
C VAL A 79 2.93 -6.21 -0.35
N VAL A 80 2.74 -5.36 -1.37
CA VAL A 80 3.82 -4.76 -2.15
C VAL A 80 3.78 -3.25 -2.00
N TYR A 81 4.86 -2.56 -2.39
CA TYR A 81 4.93 -1.10 -2.39
C TYR A 81 5.27 -0.60 -3.79
N ASP A 82 4.44 0.31 -4.33
CA ASP A 82 4.66 0.87 -5.65
C ASP A 82 5.68 2.01 -5.63
N ILE A 83 6.87 1.70 -6.15
CA ILE A 83 8.03 2.60 -6.28
C ILE A 83 8.12 3.28 -7.66
N SER A 84 7.03 3.31 -8.43
CA SER A 84 7.01 3.94 -9.76
C SER A 84 6.68 5.43 -9.65
N GLY A 85 7.52 6.32 -10.19
CA GLY A 85 7.21 7.75 -10.28
C GLY A 85 6.22 8.08 -11.40
N LYS A 86 5.59 9.26 -11.29
CA LYS A 86 4.89 9.91 -12.41
C LYS A 86 5.80 11.00 -12.97
N PRO A 87 6.21 10.94 -14.26
CA PRO A 87 6.10 9.82 -15.23
C PRO A 87 7.14 8.69 -14.96
N PRO A 88 6.98 7.47 -15.55
CA PRO A 88 6.02 7.07 -16.59
C PRO A 88 4.68 6.53 -16.06
N ALA A 89 4.57 6.25 -14.76
CA ALA A 89 3.34 5.72 -14.17
C ALA A 89 2.33 6.84 -13.88
N THR A 90 1.10 6.45 -13.54
CA THR A 90 0.07 7.36 -12.99
C THR A 90 0.03 7.27 -11.46
N ILE A 91 -0.69 8.21 -10.82
CA ILE A 91 -0.93 8.13 -9.37
C ILE A 91 -1.87 6.97 -9.09
N GLU A 92 -3.04 6.97 -9.73
CA GLU A 92 -4.04 5.90 -9.63
C GLU A 92 -3.67 4.69 -10.49
N TRP A 93 -4.09 3.51 -10.02
CA TRP A 93 -4.11 2.27 -10.79
C TRP A 93 -5.57 2.01 -11.17
N ASN A 94 -5.87 1.80 -12.46
CA ASN A 94 -7.25 1.74 -12.96
C ASN A 94 -8.17 0.86 -12.07
N LYS A 95 -9.21 1.50 -11.51
CA LYS A 95 -10.16 1.01 -10.49
C LYS A 95 -9.49 0.57 -9.17
N PRO A 96 -9.10 1.51 -8.29
CA PRO A 96 -8.74 1.16 -6.93
C PRO A 96 -9.99 0.63 -6.21
N ILE A 97 -9.94 -0.62 -5.72
CA ILE A 97 -10.76 -0.96 -4.56
C ILE A 97 -10.11 -0.21 -3.41
N ILE A 98 -10.62 0.99 -3.13
CA ILE A 98 -10.25 1.74 -1.93
C ILE A 98 -10.81 0.96 -0.76
N LEU A 99 -10.05 -0.01 -0.28
CA LEU A 99 -10.29 -0.54 1.05
C LEU A 99 -10.06 0.65 1.99
N PRO A 100 -11.05 1.05 2.81
CA PRO A 100 -10.79 2.03 3.84
C PRO A 100 -9.82 1.37 4.82
N VAL A 101 -8.53 1.64 4.65
CA VAL A 101 -7.46 1.18 5.56
C VAL A 101 -7.58 1.87 6.94
N PHE A 102 -8.67 2.60 7.20
CA PHE A 102 -8.79 3.55 8.31
C PHE A 102 -10.15 3.55 9.05
N SER A 103 -10.93 2.46 9.04
CA SER A 103 -12.01 2.30 10.06
C SER A 103 -11.46 1.77 11.38
#